data_AF-A0A519QQ84-F1
#
_entry.id   AF-A0A519QQ84-F1
#
_cell.length_a   1.000
_cell.length_b   1.000
_cell.length_c   1.000
_cell.angle_alpha   90.00
_cell.angle_beta   90.00
_cell.angle_gamma   90.00
#
_symmetry.space_group_name_H-M   'P 1'
#
loop_
_entity.id
_entity.type
_entity.pdbx_description
1 polymer ?
#
loop_
_entity_poly.entity_id
_entity_poly.type
_entity_poly.pdbx_seq_one_letter_code
_entity_poly.pdbx_strand_id
1 'polypeptide(L)' 'MAEAITFYRNQAESCGKAAAEASLENERDKFLQAQAAWQALADKTAMVQAQAAKREAERARVQTEQ' A
#
# COMPACT_ATOMS: atom_id res chain seq x y z
N MET A 1 9.60 -7.44 -0.94
CA MET A 1 8.40 -6.64 -1.31
C MET A 1 7.85 -5.78 -0.15
N ALA A 2 8.33 -5.89 1.09
CA ALA A 2 7.93 -5.00 2.18
C ALA A 2 8.34 -3.53 1.95
N GLU A 3 9.52 -3.30 1.37
CA GLU A 3 10.02 -1.94 1.06
C GLU A 3 9.10 -1.16 0.10
N ALA A 4 8.48 -1.84 -0.87
CA ALA A 4 7.53 -1.22 -1.79
C ALA A 4 6.25 -0.74 -1.07
N ILE A 5 5.73 -1.54 -0.12
CA ILE A 5 4.56 -1.14 0.68
C ILE A 5 4.90 0.10 1.52
N THR A 6 6.06 0.08 2.19
CA THR A 6 6.52 1.22 3.01
C THR A 6 6.70 2.47 2.15
N PHE A 7 7.29 2.34 0.96
CA PHE A 7 7.43 3.45 0.01
C PHE A 7 6.08 4.04 -0.39
N TYR A 8 5.11 3.21 -0.79
CA TYR A 8 3.77 3.69 -1.16
C TYR A 8 3.04 4.36 0.01
N ARG A 9 3.17 3.83 1.22
CA ARG A 9 2.61 4.46 2.43
C ARG A 9 3.24 5.82 2.71
N ASN A 10 4.56 5.93 2.59
CA ASN A 10 5.27 7.20 2.77
C ASN A 10 4.82 8.24 1.73
N GLN A 11 4.57 7.83 0.49
CA GLN A 11 4.04 8.72 -0.54
C GLN A 11 2.60 9.15 -0.24
N ALA A 12 1.75 8.23 0.21
CA ALA A 12 0.40 8.56 0.65
C ALA A 12 0.42 9.59 1.81
N GLU A 13 1.29 9.39 2.80
CA GLU A 13 1.46 10.34 3.90
C GLU A 13 1.94 11.71 3.42
N SER A 14 2.92 11.74 2.51
CA SER A 14 3.47 12.99 1.96
C SER A 14 2.41 13.77 1.18
N CYS A 15 1.61 13.08 0.36
CA CYS A 15 0.46 13.69 -0.32
C CYS A 15 -0.59 14.19 0.67
N GLY A 16 -0.87 13.46 1.76
CA GLY A 16 -1.80 13.89 2.80
C GLY A 16 -1.34 15.17 3.51
N LYS A 17 -0.04 15.30 3.81
CA LYS A 17 0.54 16.53 4.37
C LYS A 17 0.40 17.70 3.38
N ALA A 18 0.79 17.49 2.12
CA ALA A 18 0.65 18.51 1.08
C ALA A 18 -0.80 18.95 0.86
N ALA A 19 -1.77 18.03 0.96
CA ALA A 19 -3.19 18.36 0.89
C ALA A 19 -3.65 19.24 2.08
N ALA A 20 -3.13 18.98 3.28
CA ALA A 20 -3.44 19.77 4.47
C ALA A 20 -2.83 21.18 4.42
N GLU A 21 -1.67 21.32 3.78
CA GLU A 21 -0.97 22.59 3.60
C GLU A 21 -1.43 23.39 2.37
N ALA A 22 -2.19 22.77 1.46
CA ALA A 22 -2.65 23.41 0.24
C ALA A 22 -3.71 24.49 0.52
N SER A 23 -3.41 25.72 0.06
CA SER A 23 -4.32 26.87 0.17
C SER A 23 -5.42 26.90 -0.90
N LEU A 24 -5.18 26.26 -2.04
CA LEU A 24 -6.15 26.18 -3.14
C LEU A 24 -6.86 24.83 -3.14
N GLU A 25 -8.18 24.86 -3.34
CA GLU A 25 -9.01 23.67 -3.32
C GLU A 25 -8.62 22.66 -4.41
N ASN A 26 -8.32 23.13 -5.62
CA ASN A 26 -7.89 22.28 -6.73
C ASN A 26 -6.55 21.56 -6.45
N GLU A 27 -5.62 22.21 -5.76
CA GLU A 27 -4.36 21.59 -5.35
C GLU A 27 -4.59 20.55 -4.25
N ARG A 28 -5.43 20.88 -3.26
CA ARG A 28 -5.83 19.95 -2.21
C ARG A 28 -6.48 18.69 -2.78
N ASP A 29 -7.45 18.83 -3.69
CA ASP A 29 -8.10 17.69 -4.34
C ASP A 29 -7.11 16.81 -5.11
N LYS A 30 -6.18 17.42 -5.84
CA LYS A 30 -5.13 16.69 -6.54
C LYS A 30 -4.26 15.88 -5.57
N PHE A 31 -3.86 16.47 -4.45
CA PHE A 31 -3.07 15.76 -3.44
C PHE A 31 -3.86 14.65 -2.75
N LEU A 32 -5.15 14.85 -2.47
CA LEU A 32 -6.03 13.81 -1.92
C LEU A 32 -6.22 12.64 -2.89
N GLN A 33 -6.40 12.91 -4.18
CA GLN A 33 -6.47 11.87 -5.21
C GLN A 33 -5.15 11.08 -5.31
N ALA A 34 -4.01 11.79 -5.27
CA ALA A 34 -2.70 11.14 -5.26
C ALA A 34 -2.51 10.28 -4.00
N GLN A 35 -2.89 10.78 -2.82
CA GLN A 35 -2.87 10.02 -1.56
C GLN A 35 -3.68 8.73 -1.68
N ALA A 36 -4.91 8.81 -2.18
CA ALA A 36 -5.78 7.65 -2.35
C ALA A 36 -5.18 6.63 -3.33
N ALA A 37 -4.57 7.09 -4.43
CA ALA A 37 -3.92 6.21 -5.40
C ALA A 37 -2.71 5.47 -4.79
N TRP A 38 -1.87 6.16 -4.02
CA TRP A 38 -0.74 5.54 -3.33
C TRP A 38 -1.17 4.54 -2.26
N GLN A 39 -2.22 4.88 -1.50
CA GLN A 39 -2.80 3.97 -0.51
C GLN A 39 -3.32 2.69 -1.18
N ALA A 40 -4.05 2.81 -2.29
CA ALA A 40 -4.56 1.66 -3.04
C ALA A 40 -3.42 0.75 -3.57
N LEU A 41 -2.29 1.32 -4.00
CA LEU A 41 -1.11 0.55 -4.41
C LEU A 41 -0.46 -0.20 -3.23
N ALA A 42 -0.37 0.44 -2.07
CA ALA A 42 0.13 -0.19 -0.85
C ALA A 42 -0.76 -1.39 -0.47
N ASP A 43 -2.08 -1.20 -0.47
CA ASP A 43 -3.04 -2.23 -0.08
C ASP A 43 -3.05 -3.40 -1.06
N LYS A 44 -3.03 -3.12 -2.37
CA LYS A 44 -2.91 -4.16 -3.39
C LYS A 44 -1.64 -4.98 -3.23
N THR A 45 -0.51 -4.31 -2.97
CA THR A 45 0.79 -4.97 -2.79
C THR A 45 0.82 -5.82 -1.52
N ALA A 46 0.21 -5.33 -0.43
CA ALA A 46 0.05 -6.08 0.81
C ALA A 46 -0.83 -7.32 0.63
N MET A 47 -1.95 -7.18 -0.11
CA MET A 47 -2.84 -8.30 -0.40
C MET A 47 -2.12 -9.40 -1.19
N VAL A 48 -1.34 -9.04 -2.22
CA VAL A 48 -0.58 -10.01 -3.01
C VAL A 48 0.45 -10.75 -2.15
N GLN A 49 1.18 -10.03 -1.29
CA GLN A 49 2.13 -10.65 -0.36
C GLN A 49 1.45 -11.59 0.63
N ALA A 50 0.31 -11.19 1.20
CA ALA A 50 -0.45 -12.03 2.11
C ALA A 50 -0.94 -13.31 1.42
N GLN A 51 -1.39 -13.23 0.17
CA GLN A 51 -1.78 -14.41 -0.61
C GLN A 51 -0.60 -15.33 -0.89
N ALA A 52 0.57 -14.77 -1.25
CA ALA A 52 1.77 -15.56 -1.47
C ALA A 52 2.22 -16.29 -0.20
N ALA A 53 2.24 -15.60 0.94
CA ALA A 53 2.57 -16.18 2.24
C ALA A 53 1.59 -17.29 2.65
N LYS A 54 0.28 -17.11 2.40
CA LYS A 54 -0.73 -18.15 2.64
C LYS A 54 -0.46 -19.41 1.81
N ARG A 55 -0.18 -19.26 0.51
CA ARG A 55 0.14 -20.40 -0.39
C ARG A 55 1.42 -21.11 0.05
N GLU A 56 2.42 -20.38 0.49
CA GLU A 56 3.66 -20.97 1.00
C GLU A 56 3.44 -21.75 2.29
N ALA A 57 2.69 -21.18 3.24
CA ALA A 57 2.33 -21.87 4.48
C ALA A 57 1.51 -23.15 4.20
N GLU A 58 0.57 -23.12 3.25
CA GLU A 58 -0.21 -24.29 2.85
C GLU A 58 0.70 -25.39 2.27
N ARG A 59 1.61 -25.04 1.35
CA ARG A 59 2.60 -26.00 0.82
C ARG A 59 3.48 -26.58 1.91
N ALA A 60 3.97 -25.75 2.83
CA ALA A 60 4.81 -26.20 3.93
C ALA A 60 4.09 -27.22 4.83
N ARG A 61 2.80 -26.97 5.14
CA ARG A 61 1.96 -27.90 5.92
C ARG A 61 1.76 -29.23 5.19
N VAL A 62 1.35 -29.19 3.93
CA VAL A 62 1.17 -30.41 3.12
C VAL A 62 2.47 -31.23 3.01
N GLN A 63 3.62 -30.57 2.97
CA GLN A 63 4.93 -31.23 2.92
C GLN A 63 5.43 -31.75 4.28
N THR A 64 4.95 -31.23 5.41
CA THR A 64 5.28 -31.79 6.74
C THR A 64 4.37 -32.95 7.14
N GLU A 65 3.22 -33.09 6.49
CA GLU A 65 2.23 -34.14 6.73
C GLU A 65 2.41 -35.37 5.80
N GLN A 66 3.39 -35.34 4.88
CA GLN A 66 3.78 -36.42 3.97
C GLN A 66 5.12 -37.03 4.37
#